data_AF-A0A0S8CYM2-F1
#
_entry.id   AF-A0A0S8CYM2-F1
#
_cell.length_a   1.000
_cell.length_b   1.000
_cell.length_c   1.000
_cell.angle_alpha   90.00
_cell.angle_beta   90.00
_cell.angle_gamma   90.00
#
_symmetry.space_group_name_H-M   'P 1'
#
loop_
_entity.id
_entity.type
_entity.pdbx_description
1 polymer ?
#
loop_
_entity_poly.entity_id
_entity_poly.type
_entity_poly.pdbx_seq_one_letter_code
_entity_poly.pdbx_strand_id
1 'polypeptide(L)'
;MAEKELIVMDLLGKMPKMEKGADMTMHHQHITLNHALKMAISGANIVMLGQMGMAGGIDEIDIEHGKMMIKEAKALFNDVMSGSKMMKMHEQGTSPESNEAMQYTHKLAEAQLQVITLLGEMPGIK
;
A
#
# COMPACT_ATOMS: atom_id res chain seq x y z
N MET A 1 5.46 -11.09 9.59
CA MET A 1 4.40 -10.76 8.61
C MET A 1 3.06 -10.61 9.31
N ALA A 2 2.59 -11.64 10.03
CA ALA A 2 1.29 -11.66 10.72
C ALA A 2 0.98 -10.43 11.61
N GLU A 3 1.93 -9.96 12.42
CA GLU A 3 1.72 -8.81 13.32
C GLU A 3 1.43 -7.50 12.56
N LYS A 4 2.12 -7.25 11.44
CA LYS A 4 1.92 -6.04 10.64
C LYS A 4 0.63 -6.08 9.83
N GLU A 5 0.23 -7.25 9.37
CA GLU A 5 -1.08 -7.45 8.73
C GLU A 5 -2.23 -7.18 9.71
N LEU A 6 -2.09 -7.65 10.95
CA LEU A 6 -3.04 -7.39 12.04
C LEU A 6 -3.19 -5.88 12.31
N ILE A 7 -2.10 -5.12 12.30
CA ILE A 7 -2.13 -3.66 12.47
C ILE A 7 -2.90 -3.00 11.33
N VAL A 8 -2.68 -3.40 10.07
CA VAL A 8 -3.42 -2.85 8.92
C VAL A 8 -4.92 -3.12 9.07
N MET A 9 -5.30 -4.35 9.43
CA MET A 9 -6.70 -4.73 9.60
C MET A 9 -7.38 -3.99 10.76
N ASP A 10 -6.69 -3.83 11.89
CA ASP A 10 -7.20 -3.07 13.04
C ASP A 10 -7.41 -1.59 12.68
N LEU A 11 -6.47 -0.98 11.95
CA LEU A 11 -6.62 0.39 11.47
C LEU A 11 -7.83 0.52 10.55
N LEU A 12 -7.98 -0.36 9.55
CA LEU A 12 -9.14 -0.35 8.65
C LEU A 12 -10.48 -0.44 9.40
N GLY A 13 -10.55 -1.20 10.49
CA GLY A 13 -11.76 -1.30 11.33
C GLY A 13 -12.06 -0.05 12.17
N LYS A 14 -11.07 0.81 12.39
CA LYS A 14 -11.17 2.04 13.21
C LYS A 14 -11.28 3.32 12.38
N MET A 15 -11.59 3.20 11.09
CA MET A 15 -11.68 4.35 10.20
C MET A 15 -12.71 5.37 10.72
N PRO A 16 -12.30 6.63 11.00
CA PRO A 16 -13.24 7.65 11.47
C PRO A 16 -14.27 7.99 10.39
N LYS A 17 -15.50 8.37 10.81
CA LYS A 17 -16.51 8.90 9.89
C LYS A 17 -16.01 10.20 9.28
N MET A 18 -16.07 10.31 7.96
CA MET A 18 -15.61 11.49 7.22
C MET A 18 -16.78 12.45 6.89
N GLU A 19 -16.51 13.77 6.87
CA GLU A 19 -17.50 14.84 6.54
C GLU A 19 -17.33 15.38 5.11
N LYS A 20 -18.45 15.62 4.42
CA LYS A 20 -18.54 15.81 2.95
C LYS A 20 -17.54 16.81 2.33
N GLY A 21 -16.94 16.41 1.20
CA GLY A 21 -16.14 17.25 0.30
C GLY A 21 -14.65 16.90 0.31
N ALA A 22 -13.93 17.34 1.34
CA ALA A 22 -12.55 16.88 1.62
C ALA A 22 -12.50 15.35 1.86
N ASP A 23 -13.59 14.81 2.39
CA ASP A 23 -13.88 13.39 2.56
C ASP A 23 -13.70 12.57 1.28
N MET A 24 -14.23 12.98 0.12
CA MET A 24 -14.12 12.18 -1.10
C MET A 24 -12.68 12.10 -1.64
N THR A 25 -11.90 13.17 -1.50
CA THR A 25 -10.49 13.15 -1.90
C THR A 25 -9.70 12.17 -1.03
N MET A 26 -9.86 12.26 0.29
CA MET A 26 -9.23 11.34 1.24
C MET A 26 -9.68 9.90 1.02
N HIS A 27 -10.98 9.70 0.75
CA HIS A 27 -11.56 8.40 0.45
C HIS A 27 -10.90 7.75 -0.78
N HIS A 28 -10.75 8.50 -1.88
CA HIS A 28 -10.07 8.02 -3.06
C HIS A 28 -8.59 7.71 -2.77
N GLN A 29 -7.91 8.52 -1.96
CA GLN A 29 -6.53 8.22 -1.54
C GLN A 29 -6.46 6.91 -0.76
N HIS A 30 -7.38 6.64 0.18
CA HIS A 30 -7.44 5.36 0.89
C HIS A 30 -7.69 4.19 -0.06
N ILE A 31 -8.58 4.34 -1.04
CA ILE A 31 -8.81 3.31 -2.07
C ILE A 31 -7.51 3.03 -2.83
N THR A 32 -6.80 4.06 -3.27
CA THR A 32 -5.55 3.88 -4.03
C THR A 32 -4.44 3.28 -3.17
N LEU A 33 -4.31 3.68 -1.90
CA LEU A 33 -3.36 3.06 -0.96
C LEU A 33 -3.68 1.58 -0.71
N ASN A 34 -4.95 1.24 -0.52
CA ASN A 34 -5.40 -0.15 -0.43
C ASN A 34 -5.14 -0.93 -1.72
N HIS A 35 -5.28 -0.28 -2.88
CA HIS A 35 -4.97 -0.90 -4.17
C HIS A 35 -3.47 -1.18 -4.31
N ALA A 36 -2.60 -0.23 -3.96
CA ALA A 36 -1.16 -0.43 -3.92
C ALA A 36 -0.76 -1.60 -3.00
N LEU A 37 -1.33 -1.67 -1.79
CA LEU A 37 -1.11 -2.81 -0.90
C LEU A 37 -1.53 -4.14 -1.54
N LYS A 38 -2.72 -4.20 -2.14
CA LYS A 38 -3.21 -5.41 -2.83
C LYS A 38 -2.31 -5.81 -4.00
N MET A 39 -1.83 -4.85 -4.79
CA MET A 39 -0.87 -5.12 -5.87
C MET A 39 0.40 -5.79 -5.33
N ALA A 40 0.96 -5.28 -4.22
CA ALA A 40 2.16 -5.88 -3.62
C ALA A 40 1.90 -7.31 -3.11
N ILE A 41 0.79 -7.54 -2.40
CA ILE A 41 0.43 -8.87 -1.88
C ILE A 41 0.20 -9.85 -3.03
N SER A 42 -0.55 -9.44 -4.07
CA SER A 42 -0.77 -10.26 -5.26
C SER A 42 0.55 -10.55 -5.99
N GLY A 43 1.42 -9.56 -6.13
CA GLY A 43 2.74 -9.76 -6.72
C GLY A 43 3.57 -10.78 -5.94
N ALA A 44 3.59 -10.69 -4.61
CA ALA A 44 4.28 -11.66 -3.77
C ALA A 44 3.73 -13.08 -3.91
N ASN A 45 2.40 -13.24 -3.98
CA ASN A 45 1.78 -14.54 -4.23
C ASN A 45 2.20 -15.12 -5.59
N ILE A 46 2.26 -14.29 -6.64
CA ILE A 46 2.69 -14.74 -7.97
C ILE A 46 4.15 -15.19 -7.94
N VAL A 47 5.04 -14.44 -7.27
CA VAL A 47 6.44 -14.86 -7.12
C VAL A 47 6.54 -16.20 -6.39
N MET A 48 5.80 -16.37 -5.29
CA MET A 48 5.77 -17.63 -4.55
C MET A 48 5.31 -18.79 -5.45
N LEU A 49 4.26 -18.58 -6.26
CA LEU A 49 3.74 -19.61 -7.17
C LEU A 49 4.76 -19.98 -8.26
N GLY A 50 5.38 -19.00 -8.91
CA GLY A 50 6.41 -19.28 -9.93
C GLY A 50 7.63 -19.98 -9.32
N GLN A 51 8.01 -19.65 -8.08
CA GLN A 51 9.09 -20.35 -7.37
C GLN A 51 8.79 -21.82 -7.08
N MET A 52 7.53 -22.26 -7.11
CA MET A 52 7.19 -23.67 -6.96
C MET A 52 7.58 -24.50 -8.19
N GLY A 53 7.85 -23.87 -9.34
CA GLY A 53 8.40 -24.55 -10.52
C GLY A 53 7.44 -25.54 -11.17
N MET A 54 6.12 -25.32 -11.06
CA MET A 54 5.11 -26.28 -11.49
C MET A 54 4.63 -26.06 -12.93
N ALA A 55 4.87 -24.88 -13.51
CA ALA A 55 4.35 -24.49 -14.83
C ALA A 55 5.42 -24.39 -15.93
N GLY A 56 6.69 -24.66 -15.62
CA GLY A 56 7.79 -24.65 -16.58
C GLY A 56 8.13 -23.23 -17.03
N GLY A 57 8.16 -22.96 -18.35
CA GLY A 57 8.56 -21.65 -18.88
C GLY A 57 7.68 -20.45 -18.48
N ILE A 58 6.53 -20.70 -17.85
CA ILE A 58 5.67 -19.64 -17.29
C ILE A 58 6.18 -19.18 -15.92
N ASP A 59 6.85 -20.05 -15.15
CA ASP A 59 7.30 -19.76 -13.80
C ASP A 59 8.25 -18.54 -13.76
N GLU A 60 9.16 -18.44 -14.72
CA GLU A 60 10.07 -17.29 -14.85
C GLU A 60 9.33 -15.98 -15.16
N ILE A 61 8.32 -16.04 -16.02
CA ILE A 61 7.49 -14.88 -16.38
C ILE A 61 6.68 -14.41 -15.16
N ASP A 62 6.09 -15.35 -14.43
CA ASP A 62 5.32 -15.07 -13.22
C ASP A 62 6.22 -14.43 -12.15
N ILE A 63 7.43 -14.96 -11.92
CA ILE A 63 8.39 -14.37 -10.98
C ILE A 63 8.69 -12.92 -11.35
N GLU A 64 9.02 -12.64 -12.62
CA GLU A 64 9.34 -11.28 -13.05
C GLU A 64 8.13 -10.34 -13.00
N HIS A 65 6.94 -10.84 -13.36
CA HIS A 65 5.69 -10.08 -13.26
C HIS A 65 5.37 -9.74 -11.80
N GLY A 66 5.50 -10.69 -10.88
CA GLY A 66 5.25 -10.48 -9.46
C GLY A 66 6.23 -9.48 -8.83
N LYS A 67 7.52 -9.54 -9.19
CA LYS A 67 8.52 -8.52 -8.79
C LYS A 67 8.14 -7.12 -9.30
N MET A 68 7.72 -7.02 -10.56
CA MET A 68 7.25 -5.76 -11.13
C MET A 68 6.03 -5.22 -10.38
N MET A 69 5.05 -6.05 -10.07
CA MET A 69 3.88 -5.63 -9.29
C MET A 69 4.25 -5.05 -7.92
N ILE A 70 5.20 -5.65 -7.21
CA ILE A 70 5.67 -5.14 -5.91
C ILE A 70 6.38 -3.80 -6.06
N LYS A 71 7.23 -3.66 -7.09
CA LYS A 71 7.92 -2.41 -7.41
C LYS A 71 6.92 -1.29 -7.74
N GLU A 72 5.98 -1.54 -8.64
CA GLU A 72 4.98 -0.57 -9.06
C GLU A 72 3.99 -0.23 -7.94
N ALA A 73 3.65 -1.20 -7.08
CA ALA A 73 2.89 -0.96 -5.86
C ALA A 73 3.57 0.08 -4.96
N LYS A 74 4.89 -0.06 -4.74
CA LYS A 74 5.67 0.90 -3.94
C LYS A 74 5.74 2.27 -4.63
N ALA A 75 5.88 2.31 -5.95
CA ALA A 75 5.87 3.56 -6.71
C ALA A 75 4.52 4.29 -6.58
N LEU A 76 3.41 3.57 -6.78
CA LEU A 76 2.06 4.11 -6.62
C LEU A 76 1.80 4.60 -5.19
N PHE A 77 2.22 3.83 -4.19
CA PHE A 77 2.13 4.24 -2.78
C PHE A 77 2.83 5.58 -2.54
N ASN A 78 4.08 5.70 -3.03
CA ASN A 78 4.88 6.91 -2.86
C ASN A 78 4.25 8.11 -3.59
N ASP A 79 3.67 7.91 -4.78
CA ASP A 79 2.98 8.97 -5.51
C ASP A 79 1.76 9.50 -4.72
N VAL A 80 0.99 8.62 -4.07
CA VAL A 80 -0.15 9.04 -3.26
C VAL A 80 0.28 9.80 -2.00
N MET A 81 1.31 9.32 -1.30
CA MET A 81 1.72 9.87 0.00
C MET A 81 2.69 11.06 -0.09
N SER A 82 3.48 11.13 -1.17
CA SER A 82 4.49 12.17 -1.37
C SER A 82 4.19 13.06 -2.57
N GLY A 83 3.10 12.79 -3.30
CA GLY A 83 2.73 13.55 -4.49
C GLY A 83 2.14 14.92 -4.18
N SER A 84 2.02 15.72 -5.25
CA SER A 84 1.59 17.12 -5.18
C SER A 84 0.23 17.32 -4.50
N LYS A 85 -0.67 16.34 -4.54
CA LYS A 85 -1.98 16.42 -3.88
C LYS A 85 -1.86 16.35 -2.35
N MET A 86 -1.04 15.44 -1.81
CA MET A 86 -0.80 15.36 -0.36
C MET A 86 -0.11 16.62 0.14
N MET A 87 0.92 17.08 -0.59
CA MET A 87 1.62 18.33 -0.26
C MET A 87 0.68 19.54 -0.21
N LYS A 88 -0.21 19.69 -1.20
CA LYS A 88 -1.21 20.77 -1.21
C LYS A 88 -2.17 20.72 -0.03
N MET A 89 -2.57 19.53 0.42
CA MET A 89 -3.44 19.41 1.61
C MET A 89 -2.70 19.85 2.87
N HIS A 90 -1.42 19.50 3.00
CA HIS A 90 -0.57 19.95 4.11
C HIS A 90 -0.37 21.47 4.08
N GLU A 91 -0.10 22.07 2.91
CA GLU A 91 -0.01 23.52 2.72
C GLU A 91 -1.30 24.25 3.09
N GLN A 92 -2.46 23.61 2.88
CA GLN A 92 -3.78 24.11 3.26
C GLN A 92 -4.12 23.88 4.75
N GLY A 93 -3.16 23.44 5.56
CA GLY A 93 -3.32 23.23 7.00
C GLY A 93 -3.97 21.91 7.39
N THR A 94 -4.18 20.99 6.43
CA THR A 94 -4.65 19.63 6.72
C THR A 94 -3.45 18.73 6.96
N SER A 95 -2.99 18.68 8.20
CA SER A 95 -1.79 17.94 8.63
C SER A 95 -2.16 16.85 9.65
N PRO A 96 -1.31 15.83 9.87
CA PRO A 96 -1.53 14.84 10.92
C PRO A 96 -1.71 15.43 12.33
N GLU A 97 -1.13 16.59 12.60
CA GLU A 97 -1.21 17.29 13.88
C GLU A 97 -2.52 18.06 14.06
N SER A 98 -3.13 18.50 12.95
CA SER A 98 -4.32 19.36 12.94
C SER A 98 -5.61 18.64 12.56
N ASN A 99 -5.54 17.42 12.02
CA ASN A 99 -6.70 16.70 11.50
C ASN A 99 -6.61 15.19 11.81
N GLU A 100 -7.58 14.67 12.57
CA GLU A 100 -7.62 13.27 12.99
C GLU A 100 -7.70 12.29 11.81
N ALA A 101 -8.45 12.61 10.76
CA ALA A 101 -8.55 11.76 9.57
C ALA A 101 -7.22 11.73 8.80
N MET A 102 -6.49 12.85 8.74
CA MET A 102 -5.14 12.91 8.18
C MET A 102 -4.15 12.11 9.03
N GLN A 103 -4.23 12.21 10.36
CA GLN A 103 -3.41 11.41 11.27
C GLN A 103 -3.64 9.91 11.05
N TYR A 104 -4.91 9.51 10.97
CA TYR A 104 -5.29 8.14 10.67
C TYR A 104 -4.74 7.68 9.30
N THR A 105 -4.84 8.54 8.29
CA THR A 105 -4.32 8.27 6.93
C THR A 105 -2.83 7.99 6.95
N HIS A 106 -2.05 8.80 7.67
CA HIS A 106 -0.61 8.60 7.81
C HIS A 106 -0.26 7.30 8.54
N LYS A 107 -0.95 6.99 9.64
CA LYS A 107 -0.76 5.71 10.36
C LYS A 107 -1.08 4.49 9.49
N LEU A 108 -2.19 4.55 8.75
CA LEU A 108 -2.57 3.49 7.82
C LEU A 108 -1.52 3.33 6.72
N ALA A 109 -1.13 4.44 6.09
CA ALA A 109 -0.14 4.43 5.04
C ALA A 109 1.21 3.89 5.52
N GLU A 110 1.68 4.29 6.71
CA GLU A 110 2.91 3.78 7.31
C GLU A 110 2.85 2.26 7.50
N ALA A 111 1.76 1.74 8.10
CA ALA A 111 1.58 0.30 8.27
C ALA A 111 1.59 -0.45 6.93
N GLN A 112 0.93 0.10 5.90
CA GLN A 112 0.93 -0.46 4.56
C GLN A 112 2.31 -0.46 3.92
N LEU A 113 3.07 0.63 4.03
CA LEU A 113 4.44 0.73 3.51
C LEU A 113 5.36 -0.29 4.16
N GLN A 114 5.19 -0.54 5.45
CA GLN A 114 5.97 -1.57 6.15
C GLN A 114 5.69 -2.97 5.58
N VAL A 115 4.43 -3.28 5.22
CA VAL A 115 4.09 -4.55 4.56
C VAL A 115 4.68 -4.60 3.15
N ILE A 116 4.47 -3.58 2.33
CA ILE A 116 5.02 -3.50 0.96
C ILE A 116 6.54 -3.66 0.98
N THR A 117 7.22 -3.00 1.91
CA THR A 117 8.68 -3.09 2.06
C THR A 117 9.11 -4.50 2.43
N LEU A 118 8.45 -5.13 3.40
CA LEU A 118 8.75 -6.52 3.77
C LEU A 118 8.56 -7.48 2.59
N LEU A 119 7.50 -7.32 1.80
CA LEU A 119 7.27 -8.13 0.60
C LEU A 119 8.42 -7.94 -0.41
N GLY A 120 8.87 -6.70 -0.63
CA GLY A 120 10.03 -6.40 -1.47
C GLY A 120 11.36 -6.95 -0.96
N GLU A 121 11.43 -7.39 0.30
CA GLU A 121 12.64 -7.96 0.92
C GLU A 121 12.63 -9.49 1.00
N MET A 122 11.55 -10.12 0.58
CA MET A 122 11.42 -11.57 0.64
C MET A 122 12.47 -12.28 -0.26
N PRO A 123 12.93 -13.47 0.15
CA PRO A 123 13.82 -14.28 -0.68
C PRO A 123 13.24 -14.53 -2.09
N GLY A 124 14.06 -14.26 -3.11
CA GLY A 124 13.69 -14.40 -4.52
C GLY A 124 12.82 -13.26 -5.10
N ILE A 125 12.54 -12.23 -4.31
CA ILE A 125 12.06 -10.92 -4.79
C ILE A 125 13.24 -9.93 -4.92
N LYS A 126 14.19 -9.97 -3.99
CA LYS A 126 15.47 -9.22 -4.04
C LYS A 126 16.40 -9.72 -5.15
#